data_AF-A0A3N5NF02-F1
#
_entry.id   AF-A0A3N5NF02-F1
#
_cell.length_a   1.000
_cell.length_b   1.000
_cell.length_c   1.000
_cell.angle_alpha   90.00
_cell.angle_beta   90.00
_cell.angle_gamma   90.00
#
_symmetry.space_group_name_H-M   'P 1'
#
loop_
_entity.id
_entity.type
_entity.pdbx_description
1 polymer ?
#
loop_
_entity_poly.entity_id
_entity_poly.type
_entity_poly.pdbx_seq_one_letter_code
_entity_poly.pdbx_strand_id
1 'polypeptide(L)'
;MFGTRTVVALCAFLFAACCNAEWLLKPATERVQPGEILEVTVFVVNDTKAAFGEGLPARLPANARTPTASATLTLEAVDPPPELGAPIASGSFRKQVYRVRIPENLSGTVQIALEHVPTAKLHVAVEAAHREATAVAAAEPALLRVDTVPEPVLSPYEPIYFLVGTRGPNTARFQLSFKYRLFDERGALARMLPGVDKI
;
A
#
# COMPACT_ATOMS: atom_id res chain seq x y z
N MET A 1 -29.72 32.20 -59.36
CA MET A 1 -29.51 33.03 -58.15
C MET A 1 -28.90 32.13 -57.09
N PHE A 2 -27.64 32.42 -56.73
CA PHE A 2 -26.83 31.84 -55.65
C PHE A 2 -27.63 31.68 -54.35
N GLY A 3 -27.46 30.69 -53.48
CA GLY A 3 -26.38 29.75 -53.23
C GLY A 3 -26.50 29.40 -51.74
N THR A 4 -26.80 28.14 -51.42
CA THR A 4 -27.14 27.65 -50.09
C THR A 4 -26.01 27.93 -49.10
N ARG A 5 -26.26 28.74 -48.06
CA ARG A 5 -25.26 29.05 -47.02
C ARG A 5 -25.17 27.88 -46.04
N THR A 6 -24.20 27.01 -46.25
CA THR A 6 -23.79 25.99 -45.29
C THR A 6 -23.13 26.67 -44.09
N VAL A 7 -23.82 26.74 -42.96
CA VAL A 7 -23.25 27.17 -41.68
C VAL A 7 -22.48 25.98 -41.11
N VAL A 8 -21.15 26.06 -41.12
CA VAL A 8 -20.28 25.10 -40.44
C VAL A 8 -20.30 25.44 -38.95
N ALA A 9 -21.01 24.64 -38.16
CA ALA A 9 -20.97 24.71 -36.71
C ALA A 9 -19.63 24.10 -36.23
N LEU A 10 -18.71 24.95 -35.80
CA LEU A 10 -17.47 24.55 -35.15
C LEU A 10 -17.81 24.05 -33.73
N CYS A 11 -18.04 22.74 -33.59
CA CYS A 11 -18.11 22.08 -32.29
C CYS A 11 -16.71 22.13 -31.63
N ALA A 12 -16.47 23.15 -30.81
CA ALA A 12 -15.37 23.16 -29.87
C ALA A 12 -15.61 22.06 -28.82
N PHE A 13 -15.00 20.90 -29.04
CA PHE A 13 -14.80 19.89 -28.01
C PHE A 13 -13.93 20.53 -26.92
N LEU A 14 -14.57 21.10 -25.89
CA LEU A 14 -13.93 21.37 -24.62
C LEU A 14 -13.50 20.01 -24.05
N PHE A 15 -12.24 19.65 -24.30
CA PHE A 15 -11.55 18.67 -23.46
C PHE A 15 -11.54 19.26 -22.06
N ALA A 16 -12.52 18.89 -21.23
CA ALA A 16 -12.37 18.96 -19.80
C ALA A 16 -11.22 18.02 -19.46
N ALA A 17 -10.01 18.58 -19.41
CA ALA A 17 -8.90 17.89 -18.80
C ALA A 17 -9.34 17.60 -17.38
N CYS A 18 -9.66 16.34 -17.07
CA CYS A 18 -9.83 15.91 -15.70
C CYS A 18 -8.49 16.20 -15.01
N CYS A 19 -8.44 17.32 -14.31
CA CYS A 19 -7.37 17.67 -13.38
C CYS A 19 -7.44 16.64 -12.26
N ASN A 20 -6.76 15.52 -12.45
CA ASN A 20 -6.69 14.48 -11.44
C ASN A 20 -5.43 14.75 -10.61
N ALA A 21 -5.61 15.12 -9.34
CA ALA A 21 -4.50 15.09 -8.39
C ALA A 21 -4.12 13.62 -8.11
N GLU A 22 -2.84 13.36 -7.86
CA GLU A 22 -2.37 12.03 -7.46
C GLU A 22 -2.55 11.86 -5.94
N TRP A 23 -3.11 10.72 -5.52
CA TRP A 23 -3.37 10.41 -4.11
C TRP A 23 -2.48 9.25 -3.65
N LEU A 24 -1.74 9.47 -2.57
CA LEU A 24 -0.84 8.48 -1.97
C LEU A 24 -1.22 8.26 -0.51
N LEU A 25 -1.29 6.99 -0.09
CA LEU A 25 -1.56 6.61 1.28
C LEU A 25 -0.31 5.96 1.87
N LYS A 26 0.11 6.45 3.04
CA LYS A 26 1.21 5.87 3.81
C LYS A 26 0.72 5.54 5.22
N PRO A 27 0.71 4.29 5.66
CA PRO A 27 0.38 3.97 7.03
C PRO A 27 1.51 4.39 7.96
N ALA A 28 1.17 4.68 9.21
CA ALA A 28 2.14 4.80 10.30
C ALA A 28 2.77 3.44 10.65
N THR A 29 1.99 2.36 10.54
CA THR A 29 2.44 0.98 10.78
C THR A 29 1.94 0.02 9.69
N GLU A 30 2.77 -0.92 9.28
CA GLU A 30 2.38 -1.98 8.34
C GLU A 30 1.59 -3.12 9.01
N ARG A 31 1.60 -3.17 10.35
CA ARG A 31 0.95 -4.20 11.17
C ARG A 31 0.10 -3.59 12.26
N VAL A 32 -1.10 -4.10 12.44
CA VAL A 32 -2.10 -3.58 13.38
C VAL A 32 -2.98 -4.73 13.87
N GLN A 33 -3.54 -4.62 15.06
CA GLN A 33 -4.49 -5.60 15.58
C GLN A 33 -5.94 -5.23 15.24
N PRO A 34 -6.87 -6.20 15.14
CA PRO A 34 -8.29 -5.90 15.04
C PRO A 34 -8.75 -5.04 16.24
N GLY A 35 -9.53 -4.00 15.98
CA GLY A 35 -9.99 -3.03 17.00
C GLY A 35 -9.02 -1.86 17.24
N GLU A 36 -7.76 -1.96 16.81
CA GLU A 36 -6.75 -0.92 16.98
C GLU A 36 -6.96 0.25 16.00
N ILE A 37 -6.42 1.41 16.36
CA ILE A 37 -6.43 2.60 15.52
C ILE A 37 -5.18 2.58 14.64
N LEU A 38 -5.40 2.59 13.32
CA LEU A 38 -4.37 2.80 12.34
C LEU A 38 -4.32 4.28 11.96
N GLU A 39 -3.15 4.89 12.05
CA GLU A 39 -2.90 6.19 11.45
C GLU A 39 -2.41 6.04 10.00
N VAL A 40 -2.96 6.86 9.11
CA VAL A 40 -2.64 6.88 7.69
C VAL A 40 -2.38 8.32 7.29
N THR A 41 -1.17 8.59 6.81
CA THR A 41 -0.84 9.85 6.16
C THR A 41 -1.31 9.82 4.71
N VAL A 42 -2.17 10.75 4.34
CA VAL A 42 -2.63 10.95 2.97
C VAL A 42 -1.87 12.13 2.37
N PHE A 43 -1.31 11.91 1.18
CA PHE A 43 -0.70 12.95 0.36
C PHE A 43 -1.52 13.12 -0.90
N VAL A 44 -1.84 14.36 -1.23
CA VAL A 44 -2.48 14.74 -2.50
C VAL A 44 -1.52 15.67 -3.23
N VAL A 45 -1.04 15.23 -4.38
CA VAL A 45 -0.09 15.96 -5.23
C VAL A 45 -0.85 16.48 -6.44
N ASN A 46 -0.90 17.80 -6.59
CA ASN A 46 -1.48 18.45 -7.76
C ASN A 46 -0.35 18.91 -8.70
N ASP A 47 0.02 18.05 -9.65
CA ASP A 47 1.01 18.34 -10.69
C ASP A 47 0.41 19.06 -11.92
N THR A 48 -0.91 19.31 -11.90
CA THR A 48 -1.62 19.92 -13.01
C THR A 48 -1.47 21.45 -13.02
N LYS A 49 -1.87 22.08 -14.13
CA LYS A 49 -1.91 23.55 -14.29
C LYS A 49 -3.14 24.21 -13.65
N ALA A 50 -4.10 23.42 -13.17
CA ALA A 50 -5.32 23.91 -12.53
C ALA A 50 -5.26 23.68 -11.02
N ALA A 51 -6.05 24.44 -10.25
CA ALA A 51 -6.24 24.15 -8.83
C ALA A 51 -7.13 22.90 -8.67
N PHE A 52 -6.74 21.98 -7.79
CA PHE A 52 -7.58 20.85 -7.40
C PHE A 52 -8.61 21.31 -6.37
N GLY A 53 -9.88 21.40 -6.79
CA GLY A 53 -10.90 22.19 -6.11
C GLY A 53 -11.41 21.66 -4.77
N GLU A 54 -11.38 20.35 -4.54
CA GLU A 54 -12.02 19.76 -3.34
C GLU A 54 -11.09 19.65 -2.13
N GLY A 55 -9.78 19.91 -2.31
CA GLY A 55 -8.81 19.76 -1.24
C GLY A 55 -8.85 18.37 -0.60
N LEU A 56 -8.62 18.31 0.71
CA LEU A 56 -8.75 17.10 1.50
C LEU A 56 -9.98 17.25 2.43
N PRO A 57 -10.92 16.30 2.45
CA PRO A 57 -12.06 16.37 3.37
C PRO A 57 -11.66 15.91 4.77
N ALA A 58 -12.33 16.40 5.81
CA ALA A 58 -12.08 15.96 7.19
C ALA A 58 -12.44 14.49 7.44
N ARG A 59 -13.32 13.91 6.61
CA ARG A 59 -13.69 12.50 6.64
C ARG A 59 -13.54 11.90 5.25
N LEU A 60 -12.77 10.82 5.15
CA LEU A 60 -12.53 10.09 3.92
C LEU A 60 -13.15 8.70 4.04
N PRO A 61 -14.24 8.38 3.31
CA PRO A 61 -14.74 7.03 3.26
C PRO A 61 -13.79 6.14 2.48
N ALA A 62 -13.56 4.95 3.00
CA ALA A 62 -12.69 3.94 2.42
C ALA A 62 -13.34 2.57 2.55
N ASN A 63 -12.93 1.65 1.69
CA ASN A 63 -13.36 0.26 1.75
C ASN A 63 -12.15 -0.62 2.06
N ALA A 64 -12.27 -1.42 3.10
CA ALA A 64 -11.34 -2.47 3.43
C ALA A 64 -11.83 -3.80 2.84
N ARG A 65 -10.93 -4.51 2.17
CA ARG A 65 -11.19 -5.82 1.57
C ARG A 65 -10.13 -6.82 1.99
N THR A 66 -10.58 -8.02 2.35
CA THR A 66 -9.77 -9.22 2.49
C THR A 66 -10.31 -10.29 1.53
N PRO A 67 -9.63 -11.44 1.38
CA PRO A 67 -10.17 -12.55 0.59
C PRO A 67 -11.50 -13.10 1.12
N THR A 68 -11.80 -12.92 2.41
CA THR A 68 -12.94 -13.54 3.10
C THR A 68 -13.99 -12.56 3.59
N ALA A 69 -13.67 -11.26 3.67
CA ALA A 69 -14.54 -10.23 4.23
C ALA A 69 -14.35 -8.87 3.56
N SER A 70 -15.31 -7.97 3.75
CA SER A 70 -15.20 -6.57 3.36
C SER A 70 -15.88 -5.71 4.41
N ALA A 71 -15.35 -4.51 4.63
CA ALA A 71 -15.90 -3.55 5.57
C ALA A 71 -15.73 -2.12 5.03
N THR A 72 -16.69 -1.25 5.33
CA THR A 72 -16.58 0.17 5.06
C THR A 72 -15.92 0.84 6.26
N LEU A 73 -14.92 1.67 5.99
CA LEU A 73 -14.14 2.43 6.94
C LEU A 73 -14.35 3.92 6.71
N THR A 74 -14.18 4.71 7.76
CA THR A 74 -14.14 6.17 7.65
C THR A 74 -12.86 6.66 8.32
N LEU A 75 -11.98 7.25 7.50
CA LEU A 75 -10.76 7.89 7.94
C LEU A 75 -11.11 9.30 8.43
N GLU A 76 -10.74 9.64 9.67
CA GLU A 76 -10.96 10.96 10.26
C GLU A 76 -9.66 11.76 10.33
N ALA A 77 -9.67 13.02 9.91
CA ALA A 77 -8.49 13.87 9.98
C ALA A 77 -8.08 14.14 11.43
N VAL A 78 -6.79 13.95 11.72
CA VAL A 78 -6.16 14.28 13.01
C VAL A 78 -5.67 15.71 12.96
N ASP A 79 -6.12 16.56 13.90
CA ASP A 79 -5.76 17.98 13.98
C ASP A 79 -5.84 18.72 12.63
N PRO A 80 -7.05 18.81 12.02
CA PRO A 80 -7.21 19.35 10.68
C PRO A 80 -6.85 20.84 10.61
N PRO A 81 -5.93 21.26 9.73
CA PRO A 81 -5.64 22.67 9.53
C PRO A 81 -6.84 23.38 8.86
N PRO A 82 -7.01 24.70 9.05
CA PRO A 82 -8.13 25.45 8.47
C PRO A 82 -8.21 25.35 6.94
N GLU A 83 -7.06 25.17 6.30
CA GLU A 83 -6.92 25.04 4.85
C GLU A 83 -7.16 23.62 4.32
N LEU A 84 -7.50 22.64 5.17
CA LEU A 84 -7.61 21.23 4.78
C LEU A 84 -8.58 21.04 3.59
N GLY A 85 -9.74 21.69 3.64
CA GLY A 85 -10.76 21.67 2.57
C GLY A 85 -10.61 22.77 1.51
N ALA A 86 -9.55 23.59 1.56
CA ALA A 86 -9.32 24.61 0.54
C ALA A 86 -8.76 23.98 -0.76
N PRO A 87 -8.93 24.60 -1.93
CA PRO A 87 -8.32 24.11 -3.16
C PRO A 87 -6.79 23.96 -3.03
N ILE A 88 -6.22 22.90 -3.61
CA ILE A 88 -4.77 22.71 -3.69
C ILE A 88 -4.28 23.41 -4.95
N ALA A 89 -3.41 24.41 -4.79
CA ALA A 89 -2.87 25.17 -5.91
C ALA A 89 -2.10 24.28 -6.91
N SER A 90 -1.94 24.79 -8.14
CA SER A 90 -1.15 24.13 -9.18
C SER A 90 0.30 23.93 -8.73
N GLY A 91 0.87 22.76 -9.00
CA GLY A 91 2.23 22.40 -8.61
C GLY A 91 2.44 22.22 -7.11
N SER A 92 1.37 22.21 -6.31
CA SER A 92 1.43 22.10 -4.85
C SER A 92 0.95 20.72 -4.39
N PHE A 93 1.27 20.38 -3.14
CA PHE A 93 0.79 19.18 -2.49
C PHE A 93 0.20 19.50 -1.12
N ARG A 94 -0.64 18.61 -0.60
CA ARG A 94 -1.13 18.66 0.78
C ARG A 94 -0.93 17.32 1.46
N LYS A 95 -0.51 17.38 2.72
CA LYS A 95 -0.30 16.25 3.61
C LYS A 95 -1.27 16.37 4.77
N GLN A 96 -1.99 15.29 5.08
CA GLN A 96 -2.86 15.22 6.25
C GLN A 96 -2.79 13.83 6.88
N VAL A 97 -2.73 13.77 8.21
CA VAL A 97 -2.83 12.51 8.95
C VAL A 97 -4.29 12.21 9.21
N TYR A 98 -4.70 10.98 8.94
CA TYR A 98 -6.01 10.46 9.27
C TYR A 98 -5.87 9.28 10.22
N ARG A 99 -6.86 9.10 11.08
CA ARG A 99 -7.01 7.93 11.94
C ARG A 99 -8.19 7.09 11.47
N VAL A 100 -8.07 5.78 11.57
CA VAL A 100 -9.15 4.84 11.26
C VAL A 100 -9.09 3.67 12.22
N ARG A 101 -10.24 3.25 12.75
CA ARG A 101 -10.32 2.04 13.57
C ARG A 101 -10.46 0.82 12.65
N ILE A 102 -9.61 -0.18 12.85
CA ILE A 102 -9.69 -1.45 12.14
C ILE A 102 -10.83 -2.29 12.75
N PRO A 103 -11.83 -2.72 11.98
CA PRO A 103 -12.91 -3.58 12.47
C PRO A 103 -12.39 -4.94 12.97
N GLU A 104 -13.04 -5.50 14.00
CA GLU A 104 -12.66 -6.78 14.61
C GLU A 104 -12.84 -7.99 13.67
N ASN A 105 -13.69 -7.87 12.65
CA ASN A 105 -13.97 -8.92 11.69
C ASN A 105 -12.94 -9.00 10.54
N LEU A 106 -11.92 -8.13 10.53
CA LEU A 106 -10.85 -8.16 9.54
C LEU A 106 -9.60 -8.83 10.12
N SER A 107 -8.99 -9.73 9.34
CA SER A 107 -7.76 -10.41 9.71
C SER A 107 -6.95 -10.77 8.45
N GLY A 108 -5.63 -10.86 8.59
CA GLY A 108 -4.69 -11.12 7.50
C GLY A 108 -4.36 -9.86 6.71
N THR A 109 -3.95 -10.01 5.45
CA THR A 109 -3.63 -8.86 4.59
C THR A 109 -4.92 -8.14 4.18
N VAL A 110 -5.12 -6.93 4.71
CA VAL A 110 -6.26 -6.06 4.38
C VAL A 110 -5.81 -5.03 3.35
N GLN A 111 -6.53 -4.95 2.23
CA GLN A 111 -6.39 -3.86 1.28
C GLN A 111 -7.41 -2.76 1.61
N ILE A 112 -6.93 -1.55 1.89
CA ILE A 112 -7.74 -0.36 2.12
C ILE A 112 -7.67 0.52 0.87
N ALA A 113 -8.82 0.90 0.30
CA ALA A 113 -8.91 1.79 -0.85
C ALA A 113 -9.88 2.94 -0.56
N LEU A 114 -9.53 4.17 -0.95
CA LEU A 114 -10.45 5.30 -0.83
C LEU A 114 -11.63 5.15 -1.81
N GLU A 115 -12.84 5.49 -1.37
CA GLU A 115 -14.04 5.32 -2.20
C GLU A 115 -14.05 6.25 -3.41
N HIS A 116 -13.68 7.52 -3.20
CA HIS A 116 -13.64 8.55 -4.24
C HIS A 116 -12.43 8.39 -5.18
N VAL A 117 -11.36 7.73 -4.71
CA VAL A 117 -10.10 7.56 -5.45
C VAL A 117 -9.62 6.10 -5.32
N PRO A 118 -10.23 5.16 -6.06
CA PRO A 118 -9.97 3.73 -5.89
C PRO A 118 -8.56 3.31 -6.33
N THR A 119 -7.82 4.17 -7.03
CA THR A 119 -6.40 3.99 -7.36
C THR A 119 -5.49 4.15 -6.15
N ALA A 120 -5.93 4.92 -5.14
CA ALA A 120 -5.20 5.17 -3.91
C ALA A 120 -5.45 4.01 -2.93
N LYS A 121 -4.55 3.02 -2.96
CA LYS A 121 -4.66 1.75 -2.22
C LYS A 121 -3.50 1.58 -1.26
N LEU A 122 -3.79 0.94 -0.15
CA LEU A 122 -2.82 0.54 0.85
C LEU A 122 -3.07 -0.90 1.29
N HIS A 123 -2.00 -1.63 1.60
CA HIS A 123 -2.08 -2.95 2.22
C HIS A 123 -1.51 -2.89 3.64
N VAL A 124 -2.24 -3.45 4.59
CA VAL A 124 -1.82 -3.55 6.00
C VAL A 124 -2.07 -4.97 6.47
N ALA A 125 -1.15 -5.54 7.23
CA ALA A 125 -1.35 -6.83 7.86
C ALA A 125 -2.11 -6.64 9.18
N VAL A 126 -3.30 -7.23 9.27
CA VAL A 126 -4.09 -7.28 10.49
C VAL A 126 -3.83 -8.61 11.18
N GLU A 127 -2.98 -8.60 12.20
CA GLU A 127 -2.60 -9.79 12.94
C GLU A 127 -3.61 -10.00 14.07
N ALA A 128 -4.27 -11.16 14.10
CA ALA A 128 -5.11 -11.52 15.23
C ALA A 128 -4.25 -11.46 16.50
N ALA A 129 -4.71 -10.75 17.53
CA ALA A 129 -4.02 -10.65 18.80
C ALA A 129 -3.66 -12.06 19.28
N HIS A 130 -2.38 -12.41 19.17
CA HIS A 130 -1.88 -13.65 19.73
C HIS A 130 -1.97 -13.45 21.24
N ARG A 131 -2.95 -14.09 21.88
CA ARG A 131 -2.88 -14.30 23.32
C ARG A 131 -1.60 -15.09 23.52
N GLU A 132 -0.53 -14.42 23.95
CA GLU A 132 0.65 -15.08 24.46
C GLU A 132 0.15 -16.01 25.56
N ALA A 133 -0.04 -17.28 25.22
CA ALA A 133 -0.04 -18.31 26.21
C ALA A 133 1.37 -18.24 26.79
N THR A 134 1.50 -17.63 27.96
CA THR A 134 2.66 -17.80 28.84
C THR A 134 2.76 -19.30 29.11
N ALA A 135 3.42 -20.02 28.20
CA ALA A 135 3.88 -21.36 28.47
C ALA A 135 4.99 -21.19 29.50
N VAL A 136 4.63 -21.43 30.76
CA VAL A 136 5.60 -21.64 31.83
C VAL A 136 6.37 -22.91 31.45
N ALA A 137 7.44 -22.73 30.68
CA ALA A 137 8.39 -23.78 30.40
C ALA A 137 9.15 -24.04 31.70
N ALA A 138 8.75 -25.11 32.38
CA ALA A 138 9.51 -25.70 33.47
C ALA A 138 10.94 -25.95 32.96
N ALA A 139 11.91 -25.42 33.70
CA ALA A 139 13.32 -25.61 33.44
C ALA A 139 13.71 -27.07 33.73
N GLU A 140 14.29 -27.74 32.74
CA GLU A 140 15.21 -28.86 32.94
C GLU A 140 16.51 -28.55 32.21
N PRO A 141 17.69 -28.67 32.86
CA PRO A 141 18.96 -28.39 32.22
C PRO A 141 19.47 -29.65 31.52
N ALA A 142 19.77 -29.56 30.22
CA ALA A 142 20.54 -30.60 29.55
C ALA A 142 21.48 -29.99 28.49
N LEU A 143 22.73 -29.86 28.92
CA LEU A 143 23.99 -30.06 28.20
C LEU A 143 24.21 -29.40 26.82
N LEU A 144 25.24 -28.56 26.83
CA LEU A 144 26.05 -28.11 25.70
C LEU A 144 26.17 -29.16 24.58
N ARG A 145 25.64 -28.80 23.41
CA ARG A 145 26.11 -29.31 22.13
C ARG A 145 26.54 -28.12 21.28
N VAL A 146 27.84 -27.91 21.20
CA VAL A 146 28.45 -27.05 20.19
C VAL A 146 28.47 -27.89 18.91
N ASP A 147 27.38 -27.87 18.16
CA ASP A 147 27.44 -28.22 16.74
C ASP A 147 27.80 -26.94 16.00
N THR A 148 29.01 -26.88 15.46
CA THR A 148 29.38 -25.86 14.48
C THR A 148 28.50 -26.04 13.24
N VAL A 149 27.38 -25.33 13.21
CA VAL A 149 26.57 -25.15 12.01
C VAL A 149 27.44 -24.39 11.01
N PRO A 150 27.76 -24.93 9.82
CA PRO A 150 28.39 -24.13 8.79
C PRO A 150 27.45 -22.98 8.48
N GLU A 151 27.93 -21.75 8.59
CA GLU A 151 27.15 -20.56 8.28
C GLU A 151 26.47 -20.77 6.91
N PRO A 152 25.13 -20.61 6.81
CA PRO A 152 24.47 -20.75 5.54
C PRO A 152 25.11 -19.74 4.56
N VAL A 153 25.55 -20.22 3.40
CA VAL A 153 26.23 -19.43 2.35
C VAL A 153 25.32 -18.35 1.74
N LEU A 154 24.11 -18.20 2.27
CA LEU A 154 23.14 -17.16 1.94
C LEU A 154 22.64 -16.54 3.25
N SER A 155 23.14 -15.36 3.56
CA SER A 155 22.60 -14.53 4.63
C SER A 155 21.19 -14.06 4.24
N PRO A 156 20.23 -14.02 5.18
CA PRO A 156 18.98 -13.36 4.91
C PRO A 156 19.28 -11.87 4.75
N TYR A 157 18.93 -11.34 3.58
CA TYR A 157 18.79 -9.91 3.29
C TYR A 157 20.04 -9.15 2.82
N GLU A 158 20.66 -9.62 1.72
CA GLU A 158 21.45 -8.72 0.86
C GLU A 158 20.75 -8.54 -0.49
N PRO A 159 20.30 -7.30 -0.84
CA PRO A 159 19.75 -7.06 -2.16
C PRO A 159 20.84 -7.25 -3.23
N ILE A 160 20.59 -8.13 -4.20
CA ILE A 160 21.49 -8.34 -5.35
C ILE A 160 21.18 -7.28 -6.41
N TYR A 161 22.19 -6.50 -6.79
CA TYR A 161 22.10 -5.46 -7.80
C TYR A 161 22.40 -6.04 -9.20
N PHE A 162 21.44 -5.97 -10.11
CA PHE A 162 21.69 -6.28 -11.52
C PHE A 162 21.72 -4.98 -12.33
N LEU A 163 22.84 -4.71 -12.98
CA LEU A 163 22.90 -3.71 -14.05
C LEU A 163 22.61 -4.42 -15.38
N VAL A 164 21.38 -4.29 -15.87
CA VAL A 164 21.04 -4.67 -17.24
C VAL A 164 20.91 -3.39 -18.05
N GLY A 165 21.87 -3.15 -18.93
CA GLY A 165 21.83 -2.05 -19.88
C GLY A 165 22.39 -2.52 -21.22
N THR A 166 21.60 -2.38 -22.28
CA THR A 166 22.13 -2.48 -23.65
C THR A 166 22.87 -1.18 -23.96
N ARG A 167 24.02 -1.27 -24.62
CA ARG A 167 24.90 -0.14 -24.91
C ARG A 167 24.21 0.80 -25.91
N GLY A 168 23.60 1.89 -25.42
CA GLY A 168 22.90 2.91 -26.21
C GLY A 168 22.12 3.91 -25.34
N PRO A 169 21.63 5.03 -25.89
CA PRO A 169 21.07 6.17 -25.14
C PRO A 169 19.78 5.89 -24.35
N ASN A 170 19.23 4.67 -24.41
CA ASN A 170 18.06 4.25 -23.65
C ASN A 170 18.46 3.33 -22.49
N THR A 171 19.10 3.91 -21.47
CA THR A 171 19.37 3.20 -20.21
C THR A 171 18.26 3.50 -19.21
N ALA A 172 17.28 2.60 -19.09
CA ALA A 172 16.30 2.64 -18.01
C ALA A 172 16.79 1.77 -16.84
N ARG A 173 16.75 2.33 -15.63
CA ARG A 173 17.08 1.63 -14.39
C ARG A 173 15.78 1.10 -13.79
N PHE A 174 15.60 -0.22 -13.78
CA PHE A 174 14.45 -0.85 -13.17
C PHE A 174 14.83 -1.46 -11.82
N GLN A 175 13.98 -1.28 -10.81
CA GLN A 175 14.08 -1.93 -9.51
C GLN A 175 12.97 -3.00 -9.43
N LEU A 176 13.35 -4.28 -9.47
CA LEU A 176 12.44 -5.41 -9.28
C LEU A 176 12.72 -6.01 -7.91
N SER A 177 11.72 -6.02 -7.03
CA SER A 177 11.84 -6.57 -5.68
C SER A 177 10.88 -7.74 -5.55
N PHE A 178 11.41 -8.94 -5.30
CA PHE A 178 10.60 -10.14 -5.12
C PHE A 178 10.59 -10.56 -3.64
N LYS A 179 9.39 -10.80 -3.11
CA LYS A 179 9.17 -11.32 -1.75
C LYS A 179 8.65 -12.75 -1.88
N TYR A 180 9.56 -13.73 -1.90
CA TYR A 180 9.19 -15.15 -1.90
C TYR A 180 9.68 -15.84 -0.64
N ARG A 181 8.79 -16.64 -0.02
CA ARG A 181 9.15 -17.69 0.94
C ARG A 181 9.22 -18.99 0.16
N LEU A 182 10.43 -19.46 -0.17
CA LEU A 182 10.63 -20.69 -0.93
C LEU A 182 10.49 -21.94 -0.05
N PHE A 183 10.61 -21.79 1.28
CA PHE A 183 10.44 -22.85 2.27
C PHE A 183 9.30 -22.47 3.21
N ASP A 184 8.10 -22.91 2.84
CA ASP A 184 6.96 -22.98 3.74
C ASP A 184 6.57 -24.47 3.80
N GLU A 185 6.37 -25.02 4.99
CA GLU A 185 6.14 -26.45 5.24
C GLU A 185 4.92 -27.00 4.46
N ARG A 186 4.05 -26.12 3.97
CA ARG A 186 2.84 -26.46 3.19
C ARG A 186 2.96 -26.20 1.68
N GLY A 187 4.10 -25.70 1.21
CA GLY A 187 4.35 -25.33 -0.18
C GLY A 187 4.52 -26.52 -1.12
N ALA A 188 4.20 -26.34 -2.40
CA ALA A 188 4.29 -27.39 -3.42
C ALA A 188 5.70 -27.98 -3.59
N LEU A 189 6.75 -27.20 -3.30
CA LEU A 189 8.15 -27.63 -3.39
C LEU A 189 8.54 -28.61 -2.26
N ALA A 190 8.03 -28.43 -1.04
CA ALA A 190 8.26 -29.36 0.07
C ALA A 190 7.64 -30.75 -0.20
N ARG A 191 6.58 -30.80 -1.01
CA ARG A 191 5.96 -32.05 -1.48
C ARG A 191 6.72 -32.73 -2.62
N MET A 192 7.46 -31.97 -3.42
CA MET A 192 8.23 -32.49 -4.57
C MET A 192 9.64 -32.99 -4.19
N LEU A 193 10.22 -32.51 -3.09
CA LEU A 193 11.55 -32.90 -2.62
C LEU A 193 11.51 -33.21 -1.11
N PRO A 194 11.24 -34.48 -0.71
CA PRO A 194 11.31 -34.85 0.69
C PRO A 194 12.77 -34.78 1.18
N GLY A 195 13.01 -33.96 2.21
CA GLY A 195 14.33 -33.74 2.83
C GLY A 195 14.85 -32.30 2.86
N VAL A 196 14.08 -31.33 2.32
CA VAL A 196 14.43 -29.90 2.36
C VAL A 196 13.92 -29.20 3.63
N ASP A 197 13.27 -29.92 4.55
CA ASP A 197 12.82 -29.44 5.87
C ASP A 197 13.93 -29.47 6.94
N LYS A 198 15.11 -30.02 6.62
CA LYS A 198 16.23 -30.22 7.54
C LYS A 198 17.52 -29.49 7.15
N ILE A 199 17.41 -28.35 6.46
CA ILE A 199 18.55 -27.48 6.12
C ILE A 199 18.30 -26.08 6.67
#